data_AF-A0A0G0QUD7-F1
#
_entry.id   AF-A0A0G0QUD7-F1
#
_cell.length_a   1.000
_cell.length_b   1.000
_cell.length_c   1.000
_cell.angle_alpha   90.00
_cell.angle_beta   90.00
_cell.angle_gamma   90.00
#
_symmetry.space_group_name_H-M   'P 1'
#
loop_
_entity.id
_entity.type
_entity.pdbx_description
1 polymer ?
#
loop_
_entity_poly.entity_id
_entity_poly.type
_entity_poly.pdbx_seq_one_letter_code
_entity_poly.pdbx_strand_id
1 'polypeptide(L)'
;MIKATIFDLNGIFIQSPNLSDRFKESFGVETKDFLLALKEIMAKVRKPDVEDAFNYWKPYLQKWNINLTKENFFNFWFSAEKEVPELTELARQIKKDWG
;
A
#
# COMPACT_ATOMS: atom_id res chain seq x y z
N MET A 1 28.89 -15.27 -10.19
CA MET A 1 28.12 -14.60 -11.27
C MET A 1 26.68 -14.52 -10.82
N ILE A 2 26.12 -13.32 -10.69
CA ILE A 2 24.71 -13.13 -10.33
C ILE A 2 23.86 -13.57 -11.52
N LYS A 3 22.76 -14.28 -11.26
CA LYS A 3 21.85 -14.82 -12.29
C LYS A 3 20.53 -14.06 -12.39
N ALA A 4 20.12 -13.42 -11.31
CA ALA A 4 18.91 -12.63 -11.24
C ALA A 4 19.01 -11.62 -10.10
N THR A 5 18.33 -10.48 -10.28
CA THR A 5 18.11 -9.47 -9.25
C THR A 5 16.60 -9.29 -9.10
N ILE A 6 16.10 -9.36 -7.87
CA ILE A 6 14.68 -9.20 -7.55
C ILE A 6 14.56 -7.97 -6.66
N PHE A 7 13.65 -7.07 -7.01
CA PHE A 7 13.37 -5.86 -6.28
C PHE A 7 11.97 -5.95 -5.68
N ASP A 8 11.80 -5.49 -4.44
CA ASP A 8 10.47 -5.16 -3.94
C ASP A 8 9.92 -3.96 -4.74
N LEU A 9 8.60 -3.78 -4.74
CA LEU A 9 7.96 -2.62 -5.38
C LEU A 9 7.88 -1.46 -4.39
N ASN A 10 7.21 -1.71 -3.26
CA ASN A 10 6.95 -0.70 -2.24
C ASN A 10 8.21 -0.43 -1.42
N GLY A 11 8.59 0.84 -1.27
CA GLY A 11 9.83 1.25 -0.63
C GLY A 11 11.06 1.23 -1.53
N ILE A 12 10.97 0.65 -2.73
CA ILE A 12 12.03 0.69 -3.75
C ILE A 12 11.58 1.59 -4.91
N PHE A 13 10.67 1.14 -5.76
CA PHE A 13 10.24 1.94 -6.92
C PHE A 13 9.11 2.89 -6.59
N ILE A 14 8.35 2.61 -5.53
CA ILE A 14 7.22 3.43 -5.09
C ILE A 14 7.43 3.83 -3.64
N GLN A 15 7.31 5.12 -3.34
CA GLN A 15 7.31 5.65 -1.99
C GLN A 15 5.99 6.36 -1.70
N SER A 16 5.53 6.26 -0.46
CA SER A 16 4.37 6.98 0.05
C SER A 16 4.56 7.31 1.54
N PRO A 17 3.93 8.39 2.05
CA PRO A 17 3.79 8.58 3.48
C PRO A 17 3.06 7.41 4.11
N ASN A 18 3.28 7.17 5.41
CA ASN A 18 2.57 6.11 6.12
C ASN A 18 1.05 6.31 5.98
N LEU A 19 0.37 5.27 5.54
CA LEU A 19 -1.08 5.33 5.35
C LEU A 19 -1.82 5.61 6.67
N SER A 20 -1.29 5.14 7.79
CA SER A 20 -1.85 5.44 9.13
C SER A 20 -1.86 6.94 9.44
N ASP A 21 -0.81 7.66 9.05
CA ASP A 21 -0.69 9.08 9.31
C ASP A 21 -1.68 9.84 8.42
N ARG A 22 -1.80 9.41 7.15
CA ARG A 22 -2.81 9.94 6.22
C ARG A 22 -4.24 9.72 6.71
N PHE A 23 -4.54 8.55 7.28
CA PHE A 23 -5.86 8.25 7.86
C PHE A 23 -6.14 9.10 9.10
N LYS A 24 -5.13 9.35 9.93
CA LYS A 24 -5.23 10.26 11.07
C LYS A 24 -5.53 11.68 10.63
N GLU A 25 -4.79 12.19 9.66
CA GLU A 25 -4.95 13.55 9.13
C GLU A 25 -6.29 13.75 8.41
N SER A 26 -6.71 12.78 7.59
CA SER A 26 -7.89 12.92 6.72
C SER A 26 -9.21 12.57 7.40
N PHE A 27 -9.18 11.64 8.35
CA PHE A 27 -10.38 11.06 8.94
C PHE A 27 -10.38 11.03 10.47
N GLY A 28 -9.32 11.51 11.14
CA GLY A 28 -9.22 11.52 12.60
C GLY A 28 -9.05 10.13 13.21
N VAL A 29 -8.67 9.10 12.43
CA VAL A 29 -8.44 7.75 12.94
C VAL A 29 -7.09 7.68 13.63
N GLU A 30 -7.06 7.36 14.91
CA GLU A 30 -5.79 7.23 15.63
C GLU A 30 -4.92 6.12 15.02
N THR A 31 -3.63 6.41 14.86
CA THR A 31 -2.62 5.51 14.27
C THR A 31 -2.69 4.11 14.89
N LYS A 32 -2.85 4.01 16.22
CA LYS A 32 -2.95 2.72 16.92
C LYS A 32 -4.15 1.87 16.45
N ASP A 33 -5.30 2.51 16.24
CA ASP A 33 -6.54 1.82 15.87
C ASP A 33 -6.49 1.39 14.41
N PHE A 34 -5.92 2.24 13.55
CA PHE A 34 -5.63 1.90 12.16
C PHE A 34 -4.67 0.71 12.06
N LEU A 35 -3.56 0.71 12.80
CA LEU A 35 -2.57 -0.37 12.74
C LEU A 35 -3.12 -1.71 13.22
N LEU A 36 -4.02 -1.71 14.21
CA LEU A 36 -4.73 -2.93 14.63
C LEU A 36 -5.62 -3.48 13.50
N ALA A 37 -6.41 -2.62 12.86
CA ALA A 37 -7.24 -3.00 11.71
C ALA A 37 -6.39 -3.51 10.53
N LEU A 38 -5.31 -2.79 10.21
CA LEU A 38 -4.37 -3.16 9.15
C LEU A 38 -3.78 -4.55 9.41
N LYS A 39 -3.30 -4.83 10.63
CA LYS A 39 -2.75 -6.13 11.00
C LYS A 39 -3.75 -7.26 10.76
N GLU A 40 -5.02 -7.05 11.16
CA GLU A 40 -6.07 -8.05 10.97
C GLU A 40 -6.40 -8.27 9.49
N ILE A 41 -6.56 -7.18 8.74
CA ILE A 41 -6.96 -7.24 7.33
C ILE A 41 -5.84 -7.85 6.48
N MET A 42 -4.58 -7.44 6.69
CA MET A 42 -3.44 -7.97 5.93
C MET A 42 -3.24 -9.47 6.13
N ALA A 43 -3.65 -10.03 7.28
CA ALA A 43 -3.65 -11.49 7.49
C ALA A 43 -4.68 -12.23 6.63
N LYS A 44 -5.73 -11.52 6.18
CA LYS A 44 -6.79 -12.04 5.31
C LYS A 44 -6.45 -11.81 3.84
N VAL A 45 -6.20 -10.56 3.43
CA VAL A 45 -6.08 -10.16 2.02
C VAL A 45 -4.81 -10.64 1.31
N ARG A 46 -3.82 -11.17 2.05
CA ARG A 46 -2.61 -11.77 1.46
C ARG A 46 -2.79 -13.23 1.04
N LYS A 47 -3.94 -13.84 1.31
CA LYS A 47 -4.23 -15.23 0.92
C LYS A 47 -4.70 -15.29 -0.54
N PRO A 48 -4.46 -16.41 -1.25
CA PRO A 48 -5.07 -16.64 -2.56
C PRO A 48 -6.60 -16.71 -2.45
N ASP A 49 -7.30 -16.45 -3.56
CA ASP A 49 -8.75 -16.59 -3.72
C ASP A 49 -9.60 -15.79 -2.72
N VAL A 50 -9.06 -14.68 -2.24
CA VAL A 50 -9.77 -13.76 -1.34
C VAL A 50 -10.73 -12.85 -2.10
N GLU A 51 -11.75 -12.39 -1.40
CA GLU A 51 -12.61 -11.33 -1.91
C GLU A 51 -11.85 -10.01 -2.06
N ASP A 52 -12.51 -9.03 -2.67
CA ASP A 52 -11.98 -7.69 -2.81
C ASP A 52 -11.56 -7.09 -1.47
N ALA A 53 -10.36 -6.50 -1.41
CA ALA A 53 -9.81 -5.92 -0.18
C ALA A 53 -10.73 -4.90 0.48
N PHE A 54 -11.51 -4.13 -0.30
CA PHE A 54 -12.47 -3.16 0.23
C PHE A 54 -13.52 -3.81 1.14
N ASN A 55 -13.96 -5.03 0.85
CA ASN A 55 -14.95 -5.73 1.66
C ASN A 55 -14.44 -5.97 3.09
N TYR A 56 -13.14 -6.22 3.26
CA TYR A 56 -12.52 -6.40 4.57
C TYR A 56 -12.31 -5.08 5.32
N TRP A 57 -12.12 -3.97 4.59
CA TRP A 57 -11.99 -2.64 5.17
C TRP A 57 -13.34 -2.01 5.55
N LYS A 58 -14.41 -2.33 4.83
CA LYS A 58 -15.74 -1.73 5.02
C LYS A 58 -16.25 -1.72 6.48
N PRO A 59 -16.13 -2.80 7.28
CA PRO A 59 -16.57 -2.76 8.68
C PRO A 59 -15.79 -1.75 9.53
N TYR A 60 -14.50 -1.56 9.27
CA TYR A 60 -13.67 -0.59 9.97
C TYR A 60 -13.99 0.84 9.55
N LEU A 61 -14.18 1.07 8.25
CA LEU A 61 -14.63 2.36 7.73
C LEU A 61 -15.97 2.76 8.35
N GLN A 62 -16.94 1.84 8.42
CA GLN A 62 -18.23 2.07 9.09
C GLN A 62 -18.06 2.34 10.59
N LYS A 63 -17.21 1.57 11.29
CA LYS A 63 -16.90 1.79 12.72
C LYS A 63 -16.30 3.17 12.97
N TRP A 64 -15.50 3.68 12.05
CA TRP A 64 -14.88 5.00 12.13
C TRP A 64 -15.75 6.12 11.54
N ASN A 65 -16.99 5.82 11.16
CA ASN A 65 -17.92 6.77 10.53
C ASN A 65 -17.37 7.40 9.23
N ILE A 66 -16.58 6.62 8.47
CA ILE A 66 -15.98 7.00 7.19
C ILE A 66 -16.83 6.42 6.06
N ASN A 67 -17.44 7.30 5.28
CA ASN A 67 -18.28 6.93 4.14
C ASN A 67 -17.51 7.07 2.82
N LEU A 68 -16.62 6.12 2.53
CA LEU A 68 -15.94 6.02 1.23
C LEU A 68 -16.64 4.99 0.35
N THR A 69 -16.81 5.33 -0.93
CA THR A 69 -17.07 4.33 -1.97
C THR A 69 -15.81 3.48 -2.16
N LYS A 70 -15.96 2.30 -2.79
CA LYS A 70 -14.81 1.44 -3.15
C LYS A 70 -13.77 2.21 -3.97
N GLU A 71 -14.22 2.98 -4.95
CA GLU A 71 -13.37 3.81 -5.79
C GLU A 71 -12.61 4.85 -4.98
N ASN A 72 -13.32 5.62 -4.14
CA ASN A 72 -12.69 6.64 -3.30
C ASN A 72 -11.72 6.04 -2.28
N PHE A 73 -11.99 4.84 -1.79
CA PHE A 73 -11.09 4.12 -0.91
C PHE A 73 -9.76 3.81 -1.60
N PHE A 74 -9.77 3.20 -2.78
CA PHE A 74 -8.53 2.88 -3.50
C PHE A 74 -7.83 4.14 -4.03
N ASN A 75 -8.59 5.12 -4.51
CA ASN A 75 -8.03 6.42 -4.90
C ASN A 75 -7.33 7.08 -3.72
N PHE A 76 -7.93 7.09 -2.53
CA PHE A 76 -7.27 7.60 -1.33
C PHE A 76 -6.03 6.77 -0.99
N TRP A 77 -6.15 5.43 -1.00
CA TRP A 77 -5.09 4.51 -0.65
C TRP A 77 -3.80 4.79 -1.45
N PHE A 78 -3.93 4.90 -2.77
CA PHE A 78 -2.81 5.02 -3.70
C PHE A 78 -2.45 6.47 -4.09
N SER A 79 -3.27 7.47 -3.78
CA SER A 79 -3.05 8.85 -4.29
C SER A 79 -1.77 9.55 -3.83
N ALA A 80 -1.12 9.07 -2.76
CA ALA A 80 0.14 9.63 -2.28
C ALA A 80 1.37 8.84 -2.74
N GLU A 81 1.18 7.80 -3.56
CA GLU A 81 2.28 7.05 -4.14
C GLU A 81 3.02 7.89 -5.18
N LYS A 82 4.35 7.85 -5.10
CA LYS A 82 5.25 8.50 -6.04
C LYS A 82 6.31 7.51 -6.47
N GLU A 83 6.61 7.53 -7.77
CA GLU A 83 7.75 6.79 -8.30
C GLU A 83 9.07 7.33 -7.72
N VAL A 84 10.07 6.45 -7.64
CA VAL A 84 11.47 6.79 -7.30
C VAL A 84 12.32 6.64 -8.56
N PRO A 85 12.50 7.72 -9.35
CA PRO A 85 13.14 7.63 -10.67
C PRO A 85 14.56 7.09 -10.62
N GLU A 86 15.31 7.39 -9.56
CA GLU A 86 16.71 6.97 -9.40
C GLU A 86 16.83 5.45 -9.30
N LEU A 87 15.91 4.80 -8.58
CA LEU A 87 15.91 3.35 -8.42
C LEU A 87 15.41 2.65 -9.69
N THR A 88 14.45 3.26 -10.40
CA THR A 88 14.04 2.81 -11.73
C THR A 88 15.21 2.85 -12.72
N GLU A 89 15.99 3.92 -12.72
CA GLU A 89 17.16 4.06 -13.60
C GLU A 89 18.26 3.06 -13.22
N LEU A 90 18.52 2.87 -11.93
CA LEU A 90 19.45 1.84 -11.45
C LEU A 90 19.03 0.44 -11.93
N ALA A 91 17.75 0.09 -11.86
CA ALA A 91 17.27 -1.20 -12.33
C ALA A 91 17.46 -1.38 -13.85
N ARG A 92 17.29 -0.31 -14.65
CA ARG A 92 17.60 -0.33 -16.10
C ARG A 92 19.09 -0.56 -16.34
N GLN A 93 19.94 0.12 -15.59
CA GLN A 93 21.40 0.00 -15.71
C GLN A 93 21.86 -1.42 -15.37
N ILE A 94 21.37 -2.00 -14.27
CA ILE A 94 21.68 -3.39 -13.88
C ILE A 94 21.26 -4.38 -14.97
N LYS A 95 20.07 -4.19 -15.56
CA LYS A 95 19.60 -5.02 -16.67
C LYS A 95 20.51 -4.92 -17.89
N LYS A 96 21.04 -3.75 -18.20
CA LYS A 96 21.94 -3.53 -19.33
C LYS A 96 23.33 -4.15 -19.10
N ASP A 97 23.84 -4.07 -17.87
CA ASP A 97 25.19 -4.55 -17.55
C ASP A 97 25.24 -6.07 -17.39
N TRP A 98 24.16 -6.70 -16.90
CA TRP A 98 24.15 -8.11 -16.51
C TRP A 98 23.12 -8.98 -17.27
N GLY A 99 22.28 -8.39 -18.12
CA GLY A 99 21.30 -9.09 -18.95
C GLY A 99 21.75 -9.22 -20.40
#